data_AF-A0A6L2PU15-F1
#
_entry.id   AF-A0A6L2PU15-F1
#
_cell.length_a   1.000
_cell.length_b   1.000
_cell.length_c   1.000
_cell.angle_alpha   90.00
_cell.angle_beta   90.00
_cell.angle_gamma   90.00
#
_symmetry.space_group_name_H-M   'P 1'
#
loop_
_entity.id
_entity.type
_entity.pdbx_description
1 polymer ?
#
loop_
_entity_poly.entity_id
_entity_poly.type
_entity_poly.pdbx_seq_one_letter_code
_entity_poly.pdbx_strand_id
1 'polypeptide(L)'
;MAFDSSDSSSDEDGGGAYRTMDNNNRRSRLGTQRPHHARPSISAIPRTVFHRALDAVGMSWDNMHLKHILSSDTYCSHVPDSSLTVGSFNSQGQPLWHEPLPTCAARVDALRSHGHQGAALRLAVAVVRTMKQQQLVAQRRWHESQQQQQHRSGVSSSSANLITPCTSRCTGGQTSLPVTSLVPHTCTGWSDGWVGHPLDPVGCLFDTLADASLIPDDQTSRTPSYFDPVGVEDTSVTVPPRYHHVPVIGSRDRSETYLTLAVEVALIGLGQQRIMPAGLYAQEKSCKQEDRLIAKLQEIELDNSLVAVLRRQAIVLLEGGPSSGLGLGIHPESIPMHTFARFLFLSLLNYYPDLAYEVGLRAMRLPILEEHEDADDPVNGNVSSLVLSRYPRWFTLGHIETQQCTLASTMLSAAKGEGLRLRTVLESSQRHIHSSSHLFKLAQDAFRFATPENGPRHPTLLSVAFELGLQ
;
A
#
# COMPACT_ATOMS: atom_id res chain seq x y z
N MET A 1 30.81 43.45 21.19
CA MET A 1 31.80 44.49 20.86
C MET A 1 33.17 43.83 20.79
N ALA A 2 33.90 44.19 19.72
CA ALA A 2 35.27 43.86 19.28
C ALA A 2 36.32 43.66 20.39
N PHE A 3 37.16 42.61 20.35
CA PHE A 3 38.44 42.38 19.60
C PHE A 3 39.66 43.08 20.18
N ASP A 4 40.72 42.29 20.46
CA ASP A 4 42.14 42.43 20.04
C ASP A 4 43.02 41.50 20.92
N SER A 5 44.12 40.84 20.51
CA SER A 5 44.89 40.75 19.26
C SER A 5 45.98 39.65 19.44
N SER A 6 46.30 38.88 18.39
CA SER A 6 47.66 38.53 17.83
C SER A 6 48.79 37.96 18.74
N ASP A 7 49.76 37.08 18.39
CA ASP A 7 50.18 36.27 17.22
C ASP A 7 51.43 35.41 17.60
N SER A 8 51.83 34.44 16.74
CA SER A 8 53.20 33.82 16.55
C SER A 8 53.77 32.79 17.58
N SER A 9 54.54 31.73 17.24
CA SER A 9 55.20 31.24 15.99
C SER A 9 55.79 29.79 16.18
N SER A 10 55.89 29.01 15.08
CA SER A 10 56.99 28.04 14.67
C SER A 10 57.38 26.82 15.52
N ASP A 11 57.89 25.65 15.06
CA ASP A 11 58.23 24.92 13.81
C ASP A 11 58.27 23.41 14.23
N GLU A 12 58.08 22.35 13.43
CA GLU A 12 59.07 21.72 12.54
C GLU A 12 58.45 20.52 11.78
N ASP A 13 59.08 20.24 10.64
CA ASP A 13 58.74 19.33 9.54
C ASP A 13 59.46 17.97 9.66
N GLY A 14 59.03 16.92 8.94
CA GLY A 14 59.91 15.76 8.67
C GLY A 14 59.33 14.34 8.68
N GLY A 15 58.76 13.94 7.54
CA GLY A 15 59.06 12.72 6.73
C GLY A 15 59.31 11.32 7.35
N GLY A 16 58.73 10.29 6.69
CA GLY A 16 59.52 9.10 6.33
C GLY A 16 59.12 7.72 6.87
N ALA A 17 58.04 7.16 6.32
CA ALA A 17 57.95 5.87 5.62
C ALA A 17 58.59 4.53 6.14
N TYR A 18 57.78 3.47 5.98
CA TYR A 18 58.06 2.03 5.80
C TYR A 18 58.59 1.18 6.98
N ARG A 19 57.83 0.14 7.37
CA ARG A 19 58.18 -1.28 7.09
C ARG A 19 57.13 -2.27 7.61
N THR A 20 56.68 -3.09 6.67
CA THR A 20 56.04 -4.41 6.80
C THR A 20 56.89 -5.36 7.65
N MET A 21 56.27 -6.25 8.42
CA MET A 21 56.65 -7.67 8.56
C MET A 21 55.63 -8.44 9.42
N ASP A 22 54.98 -9.41 8.78
CA ASP A 22 54.31 -10.54 9.39
C ASP A 22 55.22 -11.29 10.36
N ASN A 23 54.68 -11.82 11.47
CA ASN A 23 55.00 -13.20 11.82
C ASN A 23 54.01 -13.87 12.79
N ASN A 24 53.72 -15.12 12.43
CA ASN A 24 52.94 -16.12 13.14
C ASN A 24 53.61 -16.60 14.44
N ASN A 25 52.79 -16.82 15.49
CA ASN A 25 52.80 -17.96 16.44
C ASN A 25 51.99 -17.56 17.70
N ARG A 26 51.10 -18.34 18.32
CA ARG A 26 51.11 -19.77 18.61
C ARG A 26 49.71 -20.19 19.07
N ARG A 27 49.28 -21.38 18.67
CA ARG A 27 48.18 -22.15 19.28
C ARG A 27 48.48 -22.44 20.75
N SER A 28 47.47 -22.28 21.62
CA SER A 28 47.24 -23.18 22.75
C SER A 28 45.75 -23.50 22.83
N ARG A 29 45.43 -24.80 22.78
CA ARG A 29 44.10 -25.36 22.97
C ARG A 29 43.91 -25.63 24.46
N LEU A 30 42.79 -25.19 25.03
CA LEU A 30 42.09 -25.97 26.05
C LEU A 30 40.60 -25.67 25.96
N GLY A 31 39.83 -26.74 25.80
CA GLY A 31 38.39 -26.69 25.61
C GLY A 31 37.64 -26.43 26.90
N THR A 32 36.49 -25.77 26.75
CA THR A 32 35.35 -25.94 27.64
C THR A 32 34.11 -25.65 26.81
N GLN A 33 33.30 -26.69 26.61
CA GLN A 33 32.03 -26.62 25.90
C GLN A 33 31.11 -25.63 26.64
N ARG A 34 30.61 -24.62 25.93
CA ARG A 34 29.50 -23.76 26.38
C ARG A 34 28.33 -23.95 25.41
N PRO A 35 27.09 -24.02 25.90
CA PRO A 35 25.93 -24.32 25.08
C PRO A 35 25.67 -23.20 24.07
N HIS A 36 25.28 -23.61 22.86
CA HIS A 36 24.93 -22.75 21.74
C HIS A 36 23.77 -21.81 22.12
N HIS A 37 24.07 -20.58 22.52
CA HIS A 37 23.10 -19.49 22.41
C HIS A 37 22.92 -19.18 20.93
N ALA A 38 21.71 -19.44 20.43
CA ALA A 38 21.25 -18.99 19.14
C ALA A 38 21.57 -17.49 18.97
N ARG A 39 22.34 -17.17 17.93
CA ARG A 39 22.52 -15.77 17.50
C ARG A 39 21.12 -15.19 17.27
N PRO A 40 20.80 -13.99 17.79
CA PRO A 40 19.60 -13.30 17.36
C PRO A 40 19.71 -13.08 15.84
N SER A 41 18.62 -13.40 15.13
CA SER A 41 18.48 -13.15 13.71
C SER A 41 18.95 -11.73 13.40
N ILE A 42 19.89 -11.58 12.47
CA ILE A 42 20.24 -10.27 11.91
C ILE A 42 18.94 -9.70 11.37
N SER A 43 18.37 -8.70 12.07
CA SER A 43 17.29 -7.89 11.54
C SER A 43 17.79 -7.34 10.21
N ALA A 44 17.11 -7.70 9.11
CA ALA A 44 17.48 -7.27 7.78
C ALA A 44 17.66 -5.75 7.79
N ILE A 45 18.87 -5.27 7.49
CA ILE A 45 19.17 -3.85 7.48
C ILE A 45 18.19 -3.19 6.50
N PRO A 46 17.39 -2.19 6.94
CA PRO A 46 16.40 -1.56 6.07
C PRO A 46 17.11 -0.91 4.88
N ARG A 47 16.60 -1.17 3.65
CA ARG A 47 17.20 -0.62 2.43
C ARG A 47 17.13 0.89 2.46
N THR A 48 18.29 1.54 2.39
CA THR A 48 18.40 3.00 2.33
C THR A 48 18.25 3.51 0.91
N VAL A 49 18.11 4.84 0.76
CA VAL A 49 18.15 5.51 -0.55
C VAL A 49 19.42 5.15 -1.33
N PHE A 50 20.55 4.95 -0.66
CA PHE A 50 21.80 4.50 -1.30
C PHE A 50 21.68 3.10 -1.92
N HIS A 51 21.01 2.16 -1.26
CA HIS A 51 20.78 0.83 -1.85
C HIS A 51 19.89 0.93 -3.09
N ARG A 52 18.88 1.80 -3.07
CA ARG A 52 18.02 2.04 -4.22
C ARG A 52 18.75 2.76 -5.36
N ALA A 53 19.67 3.67 -5.04
CA ALA A 53 20.53 4.33 -6.03
C ALA A 53 21.51 3.33 -6.68
N LEU A 54 22.05 2.38 -5.92
CA LEU A 54 22.87 1.29 -6.47
C LEU A 54 22.07 0.39 -7.40
N ASP A 55 20.82 0.06 -7.06
CA ASP A 55 19.93 -0.70 -7.97
C ASP A 55 19.70 0.05 -9.30
N ALA A 56 19.64 1.39 -9.26
CA ALA A 56 19.50 2.21 -10.46
C ALA A 56 20.74 2.19 -11.38
N VAL A 57 21.93 1.84 -10.88
CA VAL A 57 23.15 1.69 -11.72
C VAL A 57 23.01 0.52 -12.69
N GLY A 58 22.22 -0.51 -12.36
CA GLY A 58 21.90 -1.62 -13.24
C GLY A 58 20.84 -1.31 -14.31
N MET A 59 20.26 -0.11 -14.31
CA MET A 59 19.20 0.26 -15.22
C MET A 59 19.75 0.41 -16.65
N SER A 60 19.29 -0.45 -17.56
CA SER A 60 19.62 -0.38 -18.98
C SER A 60 18.37 -0.16 -19.84
N TRP A 61 18.52 0.54 -20.96
CA TRP A 61 17.48 0.71 -21.98
C TRP A 61 17.61 -0.32 -23.11
N ASP A 62 18.60 -1.21 -23.04
CA ASP A 62 18.99 -2.09 -24.14
C ASP A 62 18.14 -3.33 -24.33
N ASN A 63 17.23 -3.59 -23.39
CA ASN A 63 16.29 -4.70 -23.48
C ASN A 63 15.42 -4.56 -24.75
N MET A 64 15.47 -5.57 -25.62
CA MET A 64 14.73 -5.57 -26.88
C MET A 64 13.21 -5.49 -26.67
N HIS A 65 12.67 -6.19 -25.67
CA HIS A 65 11.25 -6.13 -25.33
C HIS A 65 10.85 -4.72 -24.88
N LEU A 66 11.68 -4.06 -24.06
CA LEU A 66 11.47 -2.66 -23.68
C LEU A 66 11.47 -1.75 -24.91
N LYS A 67 12.47 -1.86 -25.79
CA LYS A 67 12.55 -1.08 -27.03
C LYS A 67 11.30 -1.26 -27.89
N HIS A 68 10.73 -2.46 -27.96
CA HIS A 68 9.47 -2.72 -28.67
C HIS A 68 8.25 -2.06 -27.99
N ILE A 69 8.13 -2.16 -26.67
CA ILE A 69 7.10 -1.43 -25.91
C ILE A 69 7.19 0.07 -26.16
N LEU A 70 8.41 0.62 -26.15
CA LEU A 70 8.62 2.06 -26.29
C LEU A 70 8.46 2.58 -27.72
N SER A 71 8.48 1.73 -28.75
CA SER A 71 8.47 2.15 -30.16
C SER A 71 7.16 1.88 -30.88
N SER A 72 6.37 0.88 -30.48
CA SER A 72 5.18 0.46 -31.22
C SER A 72 3.89 0.52 -30.39
N ASP A 73 2.85 1.13 -30.96
CA ASP A 73 1.51 1.21 -30.35
C ASP A 73 0.70 -0.08 -30.52
N THR A 74 1.13 -0.97 -31.41
CA THR A 74 0.41 -2.22 -31.75
C THR A 74 1.20 -3.47 -31.36
N TYR A 75 2.23 -3.31 -30.51
CA TYR A 75 3.06 -4.41 -30.06
C TYR A 75 2.22 -5.41 -29.25
N CYS A 76 1.98 -6.58 -29.85
CA CYS A 76 1.24 -7.67 -29.24
C CYS A 76 1.81 -9.02 -29.70
N SER A 77 1.64 -10.07 -28.90
CA SER A 77 1.97 -11.44 -29.29
C SER A 77 0.72 -12.17 -29.81
N HIS A 78 0.85 -12.83 -30.95
CA HIS A 78 -0.17 -13.74 -31.50
C HIS A 78 -0.02 -15.19 -31.00
N VAL A 79 1.06 -15.49 -30.26
CA VAL A 79 1.35 -16.84 -29.74
C VAL A 79 1.55 -16.75 -28.22
N PRO A 80 0.63 -17.29 -27.41
CA PRO A 80 0.88 -17.47 -25.99
C PRO A 80 1.97 -18.55 -25.82
N ASP A 81 3.02 -18.25 -25.04
CA ASP A 81 4.07 -19.19 -24.62
C ASP A 81 4.97 -19.80 -25.71
N SER A 82 5.77 -18.97 -26.39
CA SER A 82 7.09 -19.45 -26.83
C SER A 82 8.05 -19.45 -25.62
N SER A 83 8.91 -20.45 -25.48
CA SER A 83 9.85 -20.59 -24.35
C SER A 83 10.79 -19.38 -24.15
N LEU A 84 10.92 -18.51 -25.16
CA LEU A 84 11.72 -17.28 -25.15
C LEU A 84 10.93 -16.03 -24.72
N THR A 85 9.60 -16.11 -24.63
CA THR A 85 8.70 -14.97 -24.30
C THR A 85 7.82 -15.21 -23.07
N VAL A 86 8.09 -16.29 -22.31
CA VAL A 86 7.30 -16.65 -21.13
C VAL A 86 7.29 -15.49 -20.13
N GLY A 87 6.11 -14.98 -19.85
CA GLY A 87 5.89 -13.86 -18.93
C GLY A 87 5.95 -12.47 -19.55
N SER A 88 6.46 -12.28 -20.78
CA SER A 88 6.52 -10.96 -21.44
C SER A 88 5.17 -10.46 -21.96
N PHE A 89 4.17 -11.33 -22.07
CA PHE A 89 2.83 -10.99 -22.52
C PHE A 89 1.78 -11.65 -21.61
N ASN A 90 0.62 -11.02 -21.48
CA ASN A 90 -0.53 -11.63 -20.81
C ASN A 90 -1.29 -12.58 -21.76
N SER A 91 -2.35 -13.21 -21.24
CA SER A 91 -3.22 -14.11 -22.01
C SER A 91 -3.94 -13.43 -23.19
N GLN A 92 -4.02 -12.10 -23.19
CA GLN A 92 -4.58 -11.30 -24.29
C GLN A 92 -3.53 -10.89 -25.32
N GLY A 93 -2.26 -11.31 -25.15
CA GLY A 93 -1.14 -10.94 -26.02
C GLY A 93 -0.63 -9.52 -25.80
N GLN A 94 -1.02 -8.85 -24.72
CA GLN A 94 -0.57 -7.50 -24.38
C GLN A 94 0.77 -7.55 -23.62
N PRO A 95 1.70 -6.61 -23.88
CA PRO A 95 3.03 -6.63 -23.29
C PRO A 95 2.99 -6.36 -21.78
N LEU A 96 3.87 -7.04 -21.05
CA LEU A 96 4.07 -6.94 -19.61
C LEU A 96 5.52 -6.54 -19.33
N TRP A 97 5.71 -5.50 -18.53
CA TRP A 97 7.04 -5.09 -18.07
C TRP A 97 7.27 -5.53 -16.62
N HIS A 98 8.26 -6.40 -16.39
CA HIS A 98 8.60 -6.94 -15.07
C HIS A 98 9.90 -6.33 -14.55
N GLU A 99 9.75 -5.33 -13.70
CA GLU A 99 10.83 -4.66 -12.99
C GLU A 99 10.23 -4.09 -11.68
N PRO A 100 11.02 -3.83 -10.62
CA PRO A 100 10.47 -3.21 -9.42
C PRO A 100 9.73 -1.90 -9.74
N LEU A 101 8.53 -1.73 -9.18
CA LEU A 101 7.66 -0.61 -9.49
C LEU A 101 8.33 0.78 -9.36
N PRO A 102 9.18 1.04 -8.34
CA PRO A 102 9.96 2.28 -8.28
C PRO A 102 10.87 2.54 -9.49
N THR A 103 11.48 1.49 -10.03
CA THR A 103 12.35 1.57 -11.20
C THR A 103 11.54 1.82 -12.48
N CYS A 104 10.38 1.15 -12.61
CA CYS A 104 9.42 1.43 -13.68
C CYS A 104 9.00 2.90 -13.69
N ALA A 105 8.65 3.44 -12.52
CA ALA A 105 8.26 4.84 -12.37
C ALA A 105 9.40 5.79 -12.75
N ALA A 106 10.64 5.51 -12.34
CA ALA A 106 11.80 6.30 -12.75
C ALA A 106 11.99 6.32 -14.29
N ARG A 107 11.76 5.19 -14.97
CA ARG A 107 11.79 5.13 -16.45
C ARG A 107 10.68 5.95 -17.09
N VAL A 108 9.46 5.83 -16.59
CA VAL A 108 8.30 6.58 -17.09
C VAL A 108 8.53 8.09 -16.89
N ASP A 109 9.01 8.50 -15.73
CA ASP A 109 9.30 9.90 -15.43
C ASP A 109 10.46 10.47 -16.27
N ALA A 110 11.51 9.67 -16.51
CA ALA A 110 12.59 10.03 -17.43
C ALA A 110 12.04 10.24 -18.85
N LEU A 111 11.20 9.33 -19.35
CA LEU A 111 10.58 9.49 -20.68
C LEU A 111 9.69 10.73 -20.76
N ARG A 112 8.89 11.03 -19.71
CA ARG A 112 8.06 12.25 -19.64
C ARG A 112 8.90 13.52 -19.65
N SER A 113 9.90 13.62 -18.77
CA SER A 113 10.75 14.81 -18.63
C SER A 113 11.60 15.11 -19.87
N HIS A 114 11.96 14.08 -20.63
CA HIS A 114 12.66 14.21 -21.92
C HIS A 114 11.73 14.38 -23.14
N GLY A 115 10.41 14.53 -22.94
CA GLY A 115 9.46 14.83 -24.01
C GLY A 115 8.94 13.61 -24.79
N HIS A 116 9.28 12.39 -24.36
CA HIS A 116 8.82 11.15 -24.99
C HIS A 116 7.47 10.67 -24.41
N GLN A 117 6.45 11.52 -24.43
CA GLN A 117 5.14 11.27 -23.81
C GLN A 117 4.48 9.97 -24.29
N GLY A 118 4.48 9.70 -25.61
CA GLY A 118 3.90 8.46 -26.16
C GLY A 118 4.61 7.20 -25.67
N ALA A 119 5.95 7.23 -25.57
CA ALA A 119 6.73 6.11 -25.04
C ALA A 119 6.49 5.92 -23.53
N ALA A 120 6.38 7.01 -22.77
CA ALA A 120 6.03 6.99 -21.35
C ALA A 120 4.65 6.36 -21.12
N LEU A 121 3.64 6.72 -21.91
CA LEU A 121 2.30 6.15 -21.86
C LEU A 121 2.31 4.65 -22.16
N ARG A 122 3.00 4.22 -23.23
CA ARG A 122 3.11 2.80 -23.57
C ARG A 122 3.76 1.98 -22.45
N LEU A 123 4.83 2.51 -21.85
CA LEU A 123 5.48 1.85 -20.71
C LEU A 123 4.56 1.82 -19.48
N ALA A 124 3.90 2.93 -19.14
CA ALA A 124 2.98 3.01 -18.02
C ALA A 124 1.84 1.98 -18.16
N VAL A 125 1.24 1.86 -19.34
CA VAL A 125 0.22 0.84 -19.64
C VAL A 125 0.76 -0.58 -19.43
N ALA A 126 1.96 -0.89 -19.94
CA ALA A 126 2.57 -2.21 -19.77
C ALA A 126 2.83 -2.53 -18.28
N VAL A 127 3.26 -1.53 -17.50
CA VAL A 127 3.48 -1.66 -16.04
C VAL A 127 2.17 -1.90 -15.30
N VAL A 128 1.11 -1.15 -15.59
CA VAL A 128 -0.21 -1.36 -14.96
C VAL A 128 -0.78 -2.74 -15.30
N ARG A 129 -0.63 -3.20 -16.55
CA ARG A 129 -1.00 -4.57 -16.94
C ARG A 129 -0.21 -5.62 -16.16
N THR A 130 1.08 -5.40 -15.93
CA THR A 130 1.88 -6.26 -15.04
C THR A 130 1.33 -6.28 -13.62
N MET A 131 1.00 -5.11 -13.04
CA MET A 131 0.43 -5.03 -11.69
C MET A 131 -0.89 -5.80 -11.57
N LYS A 132 -1.79 -5.65 -12.56
CA LYS A 132 -3.04 -6.42 -12.63
C LYS A 132 -2.78 -7.92 -12.70
N GLN A 133 -1.84 -8.34 -13.55
CA GLN A 133 -1.46 -9.74 -13.68
C GLN A 133 -0.90 -10.29 -12.36
N GLN A 134 -0.07 -9.51 -11.66
CA GLN A 134 0.49 -9.90 -10.35
C GLN A 134 -0.60 -10.06 -9.30
N GLN A 135 -1.57 -9.15 -9.24
CA GLN A 135 -2.72 -9.22 -8.33
C GLN A 135 -3.54 -10.49 -8.59
N LEU A 136 -3.86 -10.80 -9.86
CA LEU A 136 -4.58 -12.02 -10.25
C LEU A 136 -3.81 -13.30 -9.92
N VAL A 137 -2.50 -13.33 -10.15
CA VAL A 137 -1.64 -14.47 -9.80
C VAL A 137 -1.62 -14.68 -8.28
N ALA A 138 -1.50 -13.60 -7.50
CA ALA A 138 -1.50 -13.67 -6.05
C ALA A 138 -2.84 -14.20 -5.50
N GLN A 139 -3.96 -13.72 -6.03
CA GLN A 139 -5.32 -14.18 -5.70
C GLN A 139 -5.49 -15.68 -6.02
N ARG A 140 -5.07 -16.13 -7.20
CA ARG A 140 -5.13 -17.57 -7.56
C ARG A 140 -4.32 -18.44 -6.60
N ARG A 141 -3.08 -18.05 -6.31
CA ARG A 141 -2.22 -18.78 -5.35
C ARG A 141 -2.84 -18.85 -3.96
N TRP A 142 -3.53 -17.80 -3.54
CA TRP A 142 -4.26 -17.77 -2.28
C TRP A 142 -5.45 -18.75 -2.29
N HIS A 143 -6.26 -18.78 -3.35
CA HIS A 143 -7.38 -19.71 -3.44
C HIS A 143 -6.91 -21.18 -3.49
N GLU A 144 -5.83 -21.46 -4.22
CA GLU A 144 -5.23 -22.80 -4.29
C GLU A 144 -4.71 -23.26 -2.91
N SER A 145 -4.08 -22.37 -2.14
CA SER A 145 -3.57 -22.72 -0.81
C SER A 145 -4.70 -23.00 0.19
N GLN A 146 -5.82 -22.28 0.10
CA GLN A 146 -7.01 -22.51 0.91
C GLN A 146 -7.66 -23.87 0.60
N GLN A 147 -7.78 -24.25 -0.68
CA GLN A 147 -8.34 -25.55 -1.07
C GLN A 147 -7.46 -26.71 -0.59
N GLN A 148 -6.13 -26.59 -0.68
CA GLN A 148 -5.21 -27.61 -0.18
C GLN A 148 -5.32 -27.79 1.35
N GLN A 149 -5.52 -26.71 2.10
CA GLN A 149 -5.73 -26.78 3.54
C GLN A 149 -7.04 -27.51 3.88
N GLN A 150 -8.14 -27.22 3.18
CA GLN A 150 -9.43 -27.89 3.40
C GLN A 150 -9.36 -29.40 3.10
N HIS A 151 -8.65 -29.82 2.04
CA HIS A 151 -8.46 -31.24 1.73
C HIS A 151 -7.59 -31.98 2.77
N ARG A 152 -6.62 -31.31 3.39
CA ARG A 152 -5.75 -31.92 4.41
C ARG A 152 -6.44 -32.09 5.77
N SER A 153 -7.42 -31.23 6.07
CA SER A 153 -8.25 -31.30 7.29
C SER A 153 -9.31 -32.41 7.27
N GLY A 154 -9.51 -33.08 6.13
CA GLY A 154 -10.50 -34.15 5.95
C GLY A 154 -10.15 -35.52 6.53
N VAL A 155 -9.00 -35.68 7.22
CA VAL A 155 -8.52 -36.99 7.75
C VAL A 155 -8.47 -37.05 9.29
N SER A 156 -8.96 -36.04 10.01
CA SER A 156 -9.08 -36.15 11.47
C SER A 156 -10.28 -35.36 11.99
N SER A 157 -11.29 -36.09 12.41
CA SER A 157 -12.52 -35.61 13.03
C SER A 157 -12.29 -34.95 14.40
N SER A 158 -13.22 -34.04 14.72
CA SER A 158 -13.54 -33.45 16.04
C SER A 158 -12.58 -32.42 16.65
N SER A 159 -12.77 -31.15 16.28
CA SER A 159 -13.12 -30.04 17.19
C SER A 159 -13.46 -28.78 16.40
N ALA A 160 -14.54 -28.10 16.79
CA ALA A 160 -15.06 -26.91 16.13
C ALA A 160 -14.25 -25.63 16.45
N ASN A 161 -14.27 -24.69 15.49
CA ASN A 161 -14.04 -23.24 15.63
C ASN A 161 -12.67 -22.75 16.16
N LEU A 162 -11.78 -22.38 15.24
CA LEU A 162 -11.20 -21.03 15.12
C LEU A 162 -10.39 -21.00 13.82
N ILE A 163 -10.67 -20.04 12.93
CA ILE A 163 -9.78 -19.78 11.79
C ILE A 163 -8.59 -19.04 12.37
N THR A 164 -7.60 -19.77 12.88
CA THR A 164 -6.30 -19.20 13.25
C THR A 164 -5.52 -18.97 11.95
N PRO A 165 -5.21 -17.73 11.55
CA PRO A 165 -4.30 -17.50 10.44
C PRO A 165 -2.92 -18.03 10.82
N CYS A 166 -2.18 -18.59 9.87
CA CYS A 166 -0.83 -19.08 10.14
C CYS A 166 0.09 -17.91 10.54
N THR A 167 0.24 -17.69 11.83
CA THR A 167 1.27 -16.83 12.43
C THR A 167 2.62 -17.55 12.53
N SER A 168 2.77 -18.73 11.89
CA SER A 168 4.06 -19.38 11.77
C SER A 168 4.95 -18.53 10.89
N ARG A 169 5.83 -17.74 11.55
CA ARG A 169 7.04 -17.14 11.02
C ARG A 169 7.57 -17.97 9.85
N CYS A 170 7.31 -17.50 8.63
CA CYS A 170 7.99 -17.97 7.43
C CYS A 170 9.43 -17.44 7.48
N THR A 171 10.25 -17.95 8.41
CA THR A 171 11.69 -17.88 8.27
C THR A 171 12.04 -18.67 7.02
N GLY A 172 12.69 -18.01 6.05
CA GLY A 172 13.19 -18.63 4.84
C GLY A 172 13.99 -19.90 5.15
N GLY A 173 13.33 -21.04 5.04
CA GLY A 173 13.90 -22.36 5.19
C GLY A 173 13.91 -23.01 3.82
N GLN A 174 15.09 -23.07 3.20
CA GLN A 174 15.34 -23.83 1.99
C GLN A 174 14.89 -25.28 2.22
N THR A 175 13.86 -25.72 1.50
CA THR A 175 13.61 -27.14 1.28
C THR A 175 14.08 -27.46 -0.12
N SER A 176 15.11 -28.29 -0.18
CA SER A 176 15.78 -28.76 -1.39
C SER A 176 14.82 -29.58 -2.25
N LEU A 177 14.36 -29.00 -3.35
CA LEU A 177 13.82 -29.72 -4.50
C LEU A 177 14.56 -29.23 -5.76
N PRO A 178 14.79 -30.10 -6.76
CA PRO A 178 15.76 -29.85 -7.81
C PRO A 178 15.31 -28.73 -8.74
N VAL A 179 16.23 -27.80 -8.97
CA VAL A 179 16.09 -26.58 -9.77
C VAL A 179 15.96 -26.94 -11.25
N THR A 180 14.82 -26.62 -11.86
CA THR A 180 14.73 -26.33 -13.30
C THR A 180 13.57 -25.37 -13.57
N SER A 181 13.76 -24.08 -13.27
CA SER A 181 12.99 -22.98 -13.89
C SER A 181 13.75 -21.66 -13.69
N LEU A 182 14.20 -21.06 -14.80
CA LEU A 182 15.01 -19.84 -14.89
C LEU A 182 14.15 -18.57 -14.78
N VAL A 183 13.29 -18.46 -13.76
CA VAL A 183 12.58 -17.20 -13.48
C VAL A 183 12.82 -16.83 -12.02
N PRO A 184 13.82 -16.00 -11.70
CA PRO A 184 13.97 -15.43 -10.38
C PRO A 184 12.98 -14.26 -10.24
N HIS A 185 11.68 -14.57 -10.16
CA HIS A 185 10.71 -13.66 -9.55
C HIS A 185 10.57 -14.04 -8.09
N THR A 186 11.63 -13.76 -7.33
CA THR A 186 11.44 -13.49 -5.91
C THR A 186 10.46 -12.34 -5.81
N CYS A 187 9.28 -12.63 -5.28
CA CYS A 187 8.49 -11.69 -4.51
C CYS A 187 9.42 -10.99 -3.51
N THR A 188 10.05 -9.91 -3.94
CA THR A 188 10.77 -8.98 -3.07
C THR A 188 9.75 -8.49 -2.06
N GLY A 189 10.05 -8.72 -0.79
CA GLY A 189 9.07 -8.95 0.26
C GLY A 189 8.12 -7.79 0.53
N TRP A 190 7.09 -8.08 1.32
CA TRP A 190 6.13 -7.16 1.96
C TRP A 190 6.74 -5.95 2.70
N SER A 191 8.06 -5.84 2.68
CA SER A 191 8.90 -4.80 3.30
C SER A 191 9.01 -3.51 2.50
N ASP A 192 8.72 -3.47 1.19
CA ASP A 192 8.84 -2.25 0.37
C ASP A 192 7.46 -1.78 -0.14
N GLY A 193 6.82 -0.90 0.63
CA GLY A 193 5.52 -0.33 0.27
C GLY A 193 5.63 0.69 -0.87
N TRP A 194 4.71 0.64 -1.82
CA TRP A 194 4.68 1.58 -2.95
C TRP A 194 4.22 2.98 -2.53
N VAL A 195 3.23 3.06 -1.64
CA VAL A 195 2.79 4.31 -0.99
C VAL A 195 3.75 4.64 0.15
N GLY A 196 4.20 5.89 0.21
CA GLY A 196 5.28 6.35 1.10
C GLY A 196 6.67 6.30 0.45
N HIS A 197 6.80 5.67 -0.73
CA HIS A 197 8.07 5.54 -1.42
C HIS A 197 8.56 6.91 -1.95
N PRO A 198 9.86 7.26 -1.83
CA PRO A 198 10.40 8.54 -2.28
C PRO A 198 10.21 8.88 -3.76
N LEU A 199 10.20 7.87 -4.63
CA LEU A 199 9.95 8.03 -6.06
C LEU A 199 8.45 8.11 -6.43
N ASP A 200 7.55 8.03 -5.45
CA ASP A 200 6.09 8.05 -5.65
C ASP A 200 5.62 7.26 -6.88
N PRO A 201 5.90 5.94 -6.95
CA PRO A 201 5.71 5.20 -8.19
C PRO A 201 4.26 5.11 -8.63
N VAL A 202 3.33 5.03 -7.68
CA VAL A 202 1.89 5.00 -7.95
C VAL A 202 1.43 6.37 -8.44
N GLY A 203 1.85 7.45 -7.78
CA GLY A 203 1.54 8.81 -8.21
C GLY A 203 2.10 9.13 -9.60
N CYS A 204 3.34 8.72 -9.89
CA CYS A 204 3.97 8.89 -11.21
C CYS A 204 3.17 8.20 -12.32
N LEU A 205 2.76 6.94 -12.12
CA LEU A 205 1.96 6.20 -13.10
C LEU A 205 0.55 6.79 -13.23
N PHE A 206 -0.08 7.13 -12.11
CA PHE A 206 -1.39 7.78 -12.08
C PHE A 206 -1.35 9.09 -12.88
N ASP A 207 -0.42 9.99 -12.57
CA ASP A 207 -0.29 11.28 -13.23
C ASP A 207 -0.01 11.11 -14.72
N THR A 208 0.90 10.21 -15.10
CA THR A 208 1.20 9.92 -16.51
C THR A 208 -0.04 9.52 -17.31
N LEU A 209 -0.92 8.69 -16.72
CA LEU A 209 -2.12 8.17 -17.39
C LEU A 209 -3.30 9.16 -17.32
N ALA A 210 -3.46 9.85 -16.18
CA ALA A 210 -4.51 10.84 -15.97
C ALA A 210 -4.26 12.10 -16.81
N ASP A 211 -3.01 12.55 -16.94
CA ASP A 211 -2.60 13.68 -17.78
C ASP A 211 -3.06 13.48 -19.25
N ALA A 212 -2.96 12.25 -19.76
CA ALA A 212 -3.41 11.91 -21.12
C ALA A 212 -4.93 11.92 -21.30
N SER A 213 -5.68 12.03 -20.21
CA SER A 213 -7.15 12.04 -20.18
C SER A 213 -7.71 13.41 -19.78
N LEU A 214 -6.86 14.41 -19.56
CA LEU A 214 -7.26 15.75 -19.11
C LEU A 214 -7.83 16.57 -20.28
N ILE A 215 -8.98 17.23 -20.07
CA ILE A 215 -9.57 18.13 -21.06
C ILE A 215 -8.77 19.45 -21.09
N PRO A 216 -8.21 19.89 -22.23
CA PRO A 216 -7.33 21.07 -22.32
C PRO A 216 -7.97 22.42 -21.95
N ASP A 217 -9.29 22.54 -21.95
CA ASP A 217 -10.02 23.81 -21.74
C ASP A 217 -9.85 24.42 -20.33
N ASP A 218 -9.15 23.75 -19.40
CA ASP A 218 -8.80 24.28 -18.07
C ASP A 218 -7.31 24.69 -17.92
N GLN A 219 -6.49 24.61 -18.97
CA GLN A 219 -5.11 25.13 -18.93
C GLN A 219 -5.02 26.66 -19.05
N THR A 220 -6.14 27.38 -19.23
CA THR A 220 -6.14 28.87 -19.31
C THR A 220 -6.02 29.56 -17.95
N SER A 221 -5.27 28.95 -17.02
CA SER A 221 -4.79 29.62 -15.82
C SER A 221 -3.26 29.65 -15.86
N ARG A 222 -2.71 30.80 -16.27
CA ARG A 222 -1.30 31.26 -16.14
C ARG A 222 -0.38 31.05 -17.36
N THR A 223 -0.48 31.97 -18.31
CA THR A 223 0.74 32.70 -18.72
C THR A 223 0.90 33.89 -17.77
N PRO A 224 1.92 33.95 -16.90
CA PRO A 224 2.22 35.18 -16.17
C PRO A 224 2.68 36.20 -17.21
N SER A 225 1.79 37.12 -17.58
CA SER A 225 2.16 38.33 -18.29
C SER A 225 3.08 39.14 -17.38
N TYR A 226 4.14 39.71 -17.94
CA TYR A 226 5.13 40.57 -17.27
C TYR A 226 4.52 41.83 -16.60
N PHE A 227 3.20 41.99 -16.64
CA PHE A 227 2.44 43.15 -16.17
C PHE A 227 1.40 42.84 -15.07
N ASP A 228 1.57 41.79 -14.27
CA ASP A 228 0.65 41.56 -13.15
C ASP A 228 1.08 42.35 -11.89
N PRO A 229 0.25 43.25 -11.32
CA PRO A 229 0.62 44.06 -10.16
C PRO A 229 0.72 43.20 -8.90
N VAL A 230 1.82 43.33 -8.16
CA VAL A 230 2.04 42.67 -6.87
C VAL A 230 0.99 43.17 -5.87
N GLY A 231 0.05 42.30 -5.44
CA GLY A 231 -0.76 42.59 -4.25
C GLY A 231 -2.24 42.18 -4.23
N VAL A 232 -2.71 41.28 -5.09
CA VAL A 232 -4.06 40.69 -4.94
C VAL A 232 -3.90 39.21 -4.62
N GLU A 233 -4.33 38.80 -3.43
CA GLU A 233 -4.51 37.40 -3.08
C GLU A 233 -5.57 36.82 -4.03
N ASP A 234 -5.10 36.16 -5.09
CA ASP A 234 -5.95 35.44 -6.02
C ASP A 234 -6.72 34.37 -5.24
N THR A 235 -7.98 34.66 -4.95
CA THR A 235 -9.01 33.65 -4.73
C THR A 235 -9.32 33.00 -6.08
N SER A 236 -8.30 32.39 -6.72
CA SER A 236 -8.49 31.63 -7.94
C SER A 236 -9.34 30.42 -7.56
N VAL A 237 -10.62 30.47 -7.89
CA VAL A 237 -11.49 29.30 -7.88
C VAL A 237 -10.86 28.30 -8.83
N THR A 238 -10.03 27.41 -8.31
CA THR A 238 -9.45 26.32 -9.08
C THR A 238 -10.60 25.40 -9.45
N VAL A 239 -11.08 25.52 -10.68
CA VAL A 239 -12.06 24.58 -11.23
C VAL A 239 -11.41 23.19 -11.16
N PRO A 240 -12.10 22.17 -10.59
CA PRO A 240 -11.54 20.83 -10.51
C PRO A 240 -11.29 20.28 -11.92
N PRO A 241 -10.18 19.56 -12.13
CA PRO A 241 -9.80 19.06 -13.45
C PRO A 241 -10.87 18.14 -14.02
N ARG A 242 -11.28 18.40 -15.26
CA ARG A 242 -12.23 17.55 -15.97
C ARG A 242 -11.50 16.53 -16.84
N TYR A 243 -11.91 15.27 -16.73
CA TYR A 243 -11.32 14.16 -17.46
C TYR A 243 -12.28 13.61 -18.52
N HIS A 244 -11.73 13.06 -19.59
CA HIS A 244 -12.47 12.30 -20.58
C HIS A 244 -11.78 10.96 -20.88
N HIS A 245 -12.56 9.98 -21.30
CA HIS A 245 -12.02 8.68 -21.65
C HIS A 245 -11.23 8.74 -22.96
N VAL A 246 -9.93 8.47 -22.89
CA VAL A 246 -9.06 8.24 -24.05
C VAL A 246 -8.72 6.75 -24.14
N PRO A 247 -9.10 6.06 -25.23
CA PRO A 247 -8.85 4.62 -25.36
C PRO A 247 -7.34 4.35 -25.47
N VAL A 248 -6.91 3.26 -24.85
CA VAL A 248 -5.51 2.81 -24.94
C VAL A 248 -5.25 2.29 -26.35
N ILE A 249 -4.26 2.88 -27.03
CA ILE A 249 -3.91 2.48 -28.40
C ILE A 249 -3.47 1.01 -28.40
N GLY A 250 -3.99 0.24 -29.36
CA GLY A 250 -3.71 -1.19 -29.50
C GLY A 250 -4.46 -2.10 -28.54
N SER A 251 -5.28 -1.57 -27.63
CA SER A 251 -6.15 -2.41 -26.79
C SER A 251 -7.34 -2.96 -27.58
N ARG A 252 -7.65 -4.24 -27.33
CA ARG A 252 -8.88 -4.88 -27.84
C ARG A 252 -10.08 -4.63 -26.94
N ASP A 253 -9.84 -4.19 -25.71
CA ASP A 253 -10.87 -3.88 -24.74
C ASP A 253 -11.25 -2.40 -24.86
N ARG A 254 -12.46 -2.14 -25.35
CA ARG A 254 -12.98 -0.76 -25.50
C ARG A 254 -13.22 -0.06 -24.17
N SER A 255 -13.30 -0.81 -23.07
CA SER A 255 -13.41 -0.24 -21.72
C SER A 255 -12.05 0.14 -21.12
N GLU A 256 -10.94 -0.27 -21.75
CA GLU A 256 -9.58 0.08 -21.30
C GLU A 256 -9.16 1.43 -21.88
N THR A 257 -9.22 2.44 -21.01
CA THR A 257 -8.85 3.84 -21.28
C THR A 257 -7.71 4.25 -20.35
N TYR A 258 -6.95 5.30 -20.72
CA TYR A 258 -5.89 5.81 -19.84
C TYR A 258 -6.44 6.21 -18.47
N LEU A 259 -7.62 6.87 -18.43
CA LEU A 259 -8.30 7.21 -17.19
C LEU A 259 -8.66 5.99 -16.34
N THR A 260 -9.23 4.94 -16.93
CA THR A 260 -9.55 3.71 -16.18
C THR A 260 -8.29 3.03 -15.63
N LEU A 261 -7.18 3.05 -16.38
CA LEU A 261 -5.91 2.49 -15.91
C LEU A 261 -5.26 3.36 -14.83
N ALA A 262 -5.42 4.68 -14.90
CA ALA A 262 -4.98 5.61 -13.86
C ALA A 262 -5.69 5.31 -12.53
N VAL A 263 -7.02 5.22 -12.56
CA VAL A 263 -7.79 4.84 -11.37
C VAL A 263 -7.38 3.44 -10.89
N GLU A 264 -7.24 2.48 -11.79
CA GLU A 264 -6.87 1.11 -11.42
C GLU A 264 -5.49 1.01 -10.76
N VAL A 265 -4.46 1.72 -11.26
CA VAL A 265 -3.13 1.72 -10.63
C VAL A 265 -3.14 2.34 -9.24
N ALA A 266 -3.93 3.41 -9.04
CA ALA A 266 -4.09 4.02 -7.72
C ALA A 266 -4.76 3.06 -6.74
N LEU A 267 -5.82 2.36 -7.15
CA LEU A 267 -6.51 1.37 -6.32
C LEU A 267 -5.62 0.18 -5.95
N ILE A 268 -4.86 -0.36 -6.91
CA ILE A 268 -3.89 -1.44 -6.65
C ILE A 268 -2.80 -0.95 -5.70
N GLY A 269 -2.33 0.28 -5.89
CA GLY A 269 -1.32 0.94 -5.06
C GLY A 269 -1.74 1.12 -3.61
N LEU A 270 -2.92 1.71 -3.41
CA LEU A 270 -3.50 1.98 -2.09
C LEU A 270 -3.87 0.69 -1.36
N GLY A 271 -4.39 -0.31 -2.09
CA GLY A 271 -4.83 -1.58 -1.55
C GLY A 271 -3.72 -2.63 -1.34
N GLN A 272 -2.46 -2.29 -1.63
CA GLN A 272 -1.31 -3.17 -1.39
C GLN A 272 -1.15 -3.47 0.11
N GLN A 273 -1.02 -4.74 0.48
CA GLN A 273 -0.55 -5.07 1.83
C GLN A 273 0.90 -4.58 2.00
N ARG A 274 1.15 -3.82 3.07
CA ARG A 274 2.49 -3.32 3.39
C ARG A 274 2.68 -3.21 4.89
N ILE A 275 3.88 -3.50 5.36
CA ILE A 275 4.27 -3.33 6.76
C ILE A 275 4.45 -1.84 7.07
N MET A 276 4.07 -1.42 8.28
CA MET A 276 4.31 -0.06 8.76
C MET A 276 5.80 0.31 8.69
N PRO A 277 6.18 1.39 7.98
CA PRO A 277 7.58 1.77 7.88
C PRO A 277 8.15 2.21 9.23
N ALA A 278 9.46 2.01 9.39
CA ALA A 278 10.17 2.42 10.59
C ALA A 278 10.41 3.94 10.62
N GLY A 279 10.13 4.55 11.77
CA GLY A 279 10.40 5.97 12.04
C GLY A 279 9.24 6.90 11.68
N LEU A 280 9.06 7.93 12.51
CA LEU A 280 7.97 8.90 12.41
C LEU A 280 7.83 9.50 11.01
N TYR A 281 8.93 9.99 10.43
CA TYR A 281 8.90 10.64 9.12
C TYR A 281 8.39 9.72 8.00
N ALA A 282 8.80 8.44 8.01
CA ALA A 282 8.38 7.49 6.99
C ALA A 282 6.89 7.14 7.13
N GLN A 283 6.40 7.05 8.37
CA GLN A 283 4.98 6.82 8.66
C GLN A 283 4.13 8.02 8.22
N GLU A 284 4.50 9.25 8.62
CA GLU A 284 3.81 10.47 8.21
C GLU A 284 3.82 10.65 6.69
N LYS A 285 4.94 10.36 6.03
CA LYS A 285 5.04 10.41 4.57
C LYS A 285 4.09 9.43 3.91
N SER A 286 4.03 8.18 4.41
CA SER A 286 3.07 7.20 3.90
C SER A 286 1.64 7.69 4.06
N CYS A 287 1.26 8.27 5.20
CA CYS A 287 -0.09 8.79 5.43
C CYS A 287 -0.40 9.95 4.48
N LYS A 288 0.48 10.94 4.38
CA LYS A 288 0.30 12.11 3.49
C LYS A 288 0.20 11.72 2.02
N GLN A 289 0.96 10.72 1.59
CA GLN A 289 0.93 10.25 0.21
C GLN A 289 -0.34 9.44 -0.10
N GLU A 290 -0.82 8.65 0.87
CA GLU A 290 -2.14 8.01 0.80
C GLU A 290 -3.25 9.05 0.66
N ASP A 291 -3.28 10.05 1.55
CA ASP A 291 -4.28 11.13 1.53
C ASP A 291 -4.24 11.91 0.20
N ARG A 292 -3.05 12.24 -0.31
CA ARG A 292 -2.89 12.94 -1.59
C ARG A 292 -3.45 12.14 -2.77
N LEU A 293 -3.19 10.83 -2.81
CA LEU A 293 -3.66 9.98 -3.89
C LEU A 293 -5.18 9.79 -3.82
N ILE A 294 -5.74 9.69 -2.61
CA ILE A 294 -7.19 9.65 -2.40
C ILE A 294 -7.85 10.97 -2.82
N ALA A 295 -7.26 12.12 -2.50
CA ALA A 295 -7.77 13.42 -2.91
C ALA A 295 -7.85 13.53 -4.45
N LYS A 296 -6.80 13.11 -5.17
CA LYS A 296 -6.81 13.05 -6.64
C LYS A 296 -7.92 12.15 -7.19
N LEU A 297 -8.19 11.02 -6.54
CA LEU A 297 -9.29 10.14 -6.94
C LEU A 297 -10.67 10.75 -6.67
N GLN A 298 -10.81 11.56 -5.61
CA GLN A 298 -12.06 12.26 -5.26
C GLN A 298 -12.37 13.43 -6.19
N GLU A 299 -11.37 14.01 -6.84
CA GLU A 299 -11.54 15.05 -7.86
C GLU A 299 -12.09 14.50 -9.19
N ILE A 300 -11.98 13.19 -9.43
CA ILE A 300 -12.48 12.55 -10.66
C ILE A 300 -13.98 12.27 -10.53
N GLU A 301 -14.76 12.78 -11.48
CA GLU A 301 -16.17 12.45 -11.62
C GLU A 301 -16.37 10.96 -12.00
N LEU A 302 -17.16 10.22 -11.22
CA LEU A 302 -17.39 8.79 -11.42
C LEU A 302 -18.46 8.53 -12.48
N ASP A 303 -18.05 7.94 -13.60
CA ASP A 303 -18.96 7.38 -14.62
C ASP A 303 -19.16 5.86 -14.42
N ASN A 304 -20.00 5.24 -15.26
CA ASN A 304 -20.25 3.80 -15.19
C ASN A 304 -18.97 2.95 -15.39
N SER A 305 -18.03 3.44 -16.20
CA SER A 305 -16.78 2.73 -16.49
C SER A 305 -15.87 2.70 -15.25
N LEU A 306 -15.71 3.84 -14.58
CA LEU A 306 -14.92 3.99 -13.36
C LEU A 306 -15.59 3.30 -12.17
N VAL A 307 -16.91 3.36 -12.05
CA VAL A 307 -17.67 2.58 -11.06
C VAL A 307 -17.44 1.07 -11.26
N ALA A 308 -17.38 0.60 -12.51
CA ALA A 308 -17.05 -0.79 -12.80
C ALA A 308 -15.60 -1.15 -12.42
N VAL A 309 -14.63 -0.23 -12.61
CA VAL A 309 -13.25 -0.41 -12.14
C VAL A 309 -13.20 -0.50 -10.62
N LEU A 310 -13.83 0.45 -9.90
CA LEU A 310 -13.91 0.46 -8.44
C LEU A 310 -14.49 -0.83 -7.89
N ARG A 311 -15.62 -1.29 -8.45
CA ARG A 311 -16.24 -2.56 -8.05
C ARG A 311 -15.31 -3.74 -8.26
N ARG A 312 -14.73 -3.88 -9.45
CA ARG A 312 -13.81 -5.00 -9.74
C ARG A 312 -12.63 -5.00 -8.78
N GLN A 313 -12.00 -3.84 -8.58
CA GLN A 313 -10.84 -3.74 -7.70
C GLN A 313 -11.19 -3.99 -6.23
N ALA A 314 -12.34 -3.50 -5.73
CA ALA A 314 -12.80 -3.81 -4.38
C ALA A 314 -12.93 -5.32 -4.14
N ILE A 315 -13.52 -6.06 -5.10
CA ILE A 315 -13.64 -7.53 -5.02
C ILE A 315 -12.26 -8.20 -5.01
N VAL A 316 -11.37 -7.82 -5.94
CA VAL A 316 -10.03 -8.41 -6.02
C VAL A 316 -9.21 -8.13 -4.76
N LEU A 317 -9.37 -6.96 -4.13
CA LEU A 317 -8.72 -6.63 -2.86
C LEU A 317 -9.26 -7.47 -1.70
N LEU A 318 -10.58 -7.64 -1.60
CA LEU A 318 -11.20 -8.49 -0.56
C LEU A 318 -10.78 -9.96 -0.66
N GLU A 319 -10.60 -10.46 -1.89
CA GLU A 319 -10.18 -11.83 -2.20
C GLU A 319 -8.66 -12.00 -2.32
N GLY A 320 -7.88 -10.93 -2.23
CA GLY A 320 -6.43 -10.92 -2.49
C GLY A 320 -5.58 -11.60 -1.41
N GLY A 321 -6.19 -12.13 -0.36
CA GLY A 321 -5.49 -12.79 0.75
C GLY A 321 -4.38 -11.92 1.37
N PRO A 322 -3.20 -12.47 1.70
CA PRO A 322 -2.12 -11.72 2.34
C PRO A 322 -1.46 -10.67 1.43
N SER A 323 -1.76 -10.68 0.13
CA SER A 323 -1.19 -9.70 -0.82
C SER A 323 -1.94 -8.37 -0.86
N SER A 324 -3.17 -8.34 -0.33
CA SER A 324 -3.99 -7.13 -0.27
C SER A 324 -4.21 -6.67 1.18
N GLY A 325 -4.18 -5.36 1.43
CA GLY A 325 -4.50 -4.77 2.72
C GLY A 325 -5.93 -5.06 3.20
N LEU A 326 -6.85 -5.41 2.30
CA LEU A 326 -8.23 -5.81 2.60
C LEU A 326 -8.43 -7.34 2.59
N GLY A 327 -7.41 -8.12 2.21
CA GLY A 327 -7.52 -9.58 2.12
C GLY A 327 -7.39 -10.28 3.47
N LEU A 328 -7.59 -11.60 3.52
CA LEU A 328 -7.46 -12.38 4.76
C LEU A 328 -6.01 -12.83 5.00
N GLY A 329 -5.62 -13.02 6.26
CA GLY A 329 -4.27 -13.47 6.64
C GLY A 329 -3.18 -12.42 6.43
N ILE A 330 -3.52 -11.13 6.54
CA ILE A 330 -2.54 -10.03 6.46
C ILE A 330 -1.56 -10.06 7.63
N HIS A 331 -0.34 -9.57 7.41
CA HIS A 331 0.66 -9.48 8.46
C HIS A 331 0.17 -8.60 9.64
N PRO A 332 0.42 -8.95 10.92
CA PRO A 332 -0.08 -8.18 12.07
C PRO A 332 0.38 -6.71 12.07
N GLU A 333 1.64 -6.47 11.67
CA GLU A 333 2.20 -5.12 11.53
C GLU A 333 1.84 -4.40 10.21
N SER A 334 0.79 -4.84 9.51
CA SER A 334 0.34 -4.19 8.27
C SER A 334 -0.27 -2.83 8.57
N ILE A 335 -0.04 -1.86 7.67
CA ILE A 335 -0.76 -0.58 7.72
C ILE A 335 -2.28 -0.86 7.57
N PRO A 336 -3.13 -0.36 8.49
CA PRO A 336 -4.58 -0.48 8.36
C PRO A 336 -5.13 0.38 7.22
N MET A 337 -6.18 -0.09 6.55
CA MET A 337 -6.71 0.53 5.33
C MET A 337 -7.89 1.48 5.59
N HIS A 338 -7.99 2.11 6.76
CA HIS A 338 -9.21 2.82 7.17
C HIS A 338 -9.60 3.98 6.23
N THR A 339 -8.64 4.83 5.85
CA THR A 339 -8.91 5.99 4.97
C THR A 339 -9.22 5.55 3.54
N PHE A 340 -8.45 4.61 3.01
CA PHE A 340 -8.71 4.03 1.68
C PHE A 340 -10.06 3.30 1.62
N ALA A 341 -10.41 2.52 2.65
CA ALA A 341 -11.70 1.84 2.73
C ALA A 341 -12.86 2.82 2.87
N ARG A 342 -12.67 3.95 3.57
CA ARG A 342 -13.69 5.02 3.61
C ARG A 342 -13.93 5.63 2.23
N PHE A 343 -12.86 5.86 1.45
CA PHE A 343 -12.98 6.31 0.07
C PHE A 343 -13.75 5.29 -0.79
N LEU A 344 -13.39 4.00 -0.73
CA LEU A 344 -14.10 2.94 -1.46
C LEU A 344 -15.57 2.82 -1.03
N PHE A 345 -15.83 2.87 0.28
CA PHE A 345 -17.17 2.82 0.86
C PHE A 345 -18.05 3.93 0.26
N LEU A 346 -17.60 5.19 0.37
CA LEU A 346 -18.36 6.34 -0.13
C LEU A 346 -18.56 6.29 -1.66
N SER A 347 -17.52 5.86 -2.39
CA SER A 347 -17.56 5.78 -3.86
C SER A 347 -18.50 4.68 -4.36
N LEU A 348 -18.66 3.59 -3.61
CA LEU A 348 -19.47 2.43 -3.99
C LEU A 348 -20.87 2.42 -3.37
N LEU A 349 -21.11 3.18 -2.29
CA LEU A 349 -22.34 3.08 -1.48
C LEU A 349 -23.63 3.21 -2.31
N ASN A 350 -23.67 4.16 -3.24
CA ASN A 350 -24.85 4.42 -4.06
C ASN A 350 -25.05 3.42 -5.21
N TYR A 351 -24.06 2.55 -5.48
CA TYR A 351 -24.07 1.61 -6.60
C TYR A 351 -24.10 0.15 -6.14
N TYR A 352 -23.29 -0.20 -5.14
CA TYR A 352 -23.09 -1.54 -4.61
C TYR A 352 -22.98 -1.48 -3.09
N PRO A 353 -24.10 -1.26 -2.37
CA PRO A 353 -24.07 -1.01 -0.94
C PRO A 353 -23.54 -2.22 -0.16
N ASP A 354 -23.89 -3.45 -0.52
CA ASP A 354 -23.38 -4.65 0.18
C ASP A 354 -21.85 -4.78 0.08
N LEU A 355 -21.31 -4.53 -1.11
CA LEU A 355 -19.85 -4.51 -1.33
C LEU A 355 -19.19 -3.37 -0.56
N ALA A 356 -19.81 -2.19 -0.51
CA ALA A 356 -19.31 -1.06 0.25
C ALA A 356 -19.19 -1.42 1.75
N TYR A 357 -20.26 -1.97 2.34
CA TYR A 357 -20.24 -2.42 3.73
C TYR A 357 -19.24 -3.56 3.96
N GLU A 358 -19.08 -4.48 3.03
CA GLU A 358 -18.05 -5.53 3.14
C GLU A 358 -16.63 -4.94 3.21
N VAL A 359 -16.31 -3.97 2.34
CA VAL A 359 -15.03 -3.24 2.37
C VAL A 359 -14.84 -2.50 3.70
N GLY A 360 -15.85 -1.73 4.13
CA GLY A 360 -15.79 -0.95 5.36
C GLY A 360 -15.62 -1.83 6.61
N LEU A 361 -16.41 -2.89 6.73
CA LEU A 361 -16.33 -3.84 7.85
C LEU A 361 -15.01 -4.60 7.86
N ARG A 362 -14.50 -5.02 6.70
CA ARG A 362 -13.19 -5.68 6.59
C ARG A 362 -12.05 -4.78 7.03
N ALA A 363 -12.14 -3.50 6.73
CA ALA A 363 -11.10 -2.53 7.04
C ALA A 363 -11.14 -2.03 8.49
N MET A 364 -12.20 -2.30 9.26
CA MET A 364 -12.28 -1.93 10.68
C MET A 364 -11.24 -2.63 11.55
N ARG A 365 -10.79 -3.83 11.15
CA ARG A 365 -9.79 -4.61 11.88
C ARG A 365 -8.49 -3.84 12.11
N LEU A 366 -7.87 -4.11 13.24
CA LEU A 366 -6.57 -3.57 13.62
C LEU A 366 -5.70 -4.73 14.10
N PRO A 367 -5.14 -5.55 13.17
CA PRO A 367 -4.57 -6.86 13.49
C PRO A 367 -3.47 -6.83 14.56
N ILE A 368 -2.77 -5.70 14.66
CA ILE A 368 -1.71 -5.52 15.66
C ILE A 368 -2.23 -5.57 17.10
N LEU A 369 -3.51 -5.26 17.35
CA LEU A 369 -4.12 -5.27 18.68
C LEU A 369 -4.90 -6.56 18.97
N GLU A 370 -5.30 -7.31 17.93
CA GLU A 370 -6.13 -8.52 18.06
C GLU A 370 -5.35 -9.73 18.64
N GLU A 371 -4.03 -9.85 18.44
CA GLU A 371 -3.24 -10.98 18.95
C GLU A 371 -3.05 -10.99 20.49
N HIS A 372 -3.47 -9.94 21.21
CA HIS A 372 -3.25 -9.85 22.66
C HIS A 372 -4.45 -10.25 23.52
N GLU A 373 -5.66 -10.35 22.97
CA GLU A 373 -6.82 -10.81 23.75
C GLU A 373 -6.72 -12.32 24.08
N ASP A 374 -6.05 -13.11 23.23
CA ASP A 374 -5.91 -14.57 23.41
C ASP A 374 -4.71 -14.98 24.29
N ALA A 375 -3.83 -14.04 24.68
CA ALA A 375 -2.60 -14.32 25.42
C ALA A 375 -2.69 -14.07 26.94
N ASP A 376 -3.82 -13.58 27.44
CA ASP A 376 -4.04 -13.32 28.86
C ASP A 376 -4.31 -14.63 29.63
N ASP A 377 -3.23 -15.36 29.90
CA ASP A 377 -3.18 -16.38 30.96
C ASP A 377 -3.06 -15.64 32.32
N PRO A 378 -4.03 -15.75 33.25
CA PRO A 378 -4.20 -14.82 34.39
C PRO A 378 -3.15 -14.96 35.51
N VAL A 379 -2.01 -15.61 35.27
CA VAL A 379 -1.06 -15.98 36.33
C VAL A 379 0.05 -14.94 36.57
N ASN A 380 0.34 -14.02 35.63
CA ASN A 380 1.44 -13.06 35.80
C ASN A 380 1.03 -11.59 35.57
N GLY A 381 0.47 -10.97 36.61
CA GLY A 381 0.06 -9.55 36.65
C GLY A 381 1.19 -8.52 36.65
N ASN A 382 2.30 -8.73 35.91
CA ASN A 382 3.38 -7.73 35.80
C ASN A 382 4.09 -7.68 34.44
N VAL A 383 3.45 -8.18 33.37
CA VAL A 383 4.07 -8.35 32.05
C VAL A 383 3.76 -7.19 31.09
N SER A 384 2.77 -6.33 31.38
CA SER A 384 2.27 -5.29 30.47
C SER A 384 3.32 -4.25 30.06
N SER A 385 4.29 -3.91 30.92
CA SER A 385 5.32 -2.88 30.59
C SER A 385 6.47 -3.39 29.71
N LEU A 386 6.86 -4.67 29.86
CA LEU A 386 7.95 -5.27 29.08
C LEU A 386 7.50 -5.76 27.69
N VAL A 387 6.19 -5.91 27.48
CA VAL A 387 5.60 -6.32 26.19
C VAL A 387 5.36 -5.13 25.27
N LEU A 388 5.00 -3.95 25.79
CA LEU A 388 4.98 -2.71 25.00
C LEU A 388 6.36 -2.33 24.43
N SER A 389 7.45 -2.82 25.05
CA SER A 389 8.81 -2.63 24.55
C SER A 389 9.13 -3.48 23.30
N ARG A 390 8.27 -4.45 22.96
CA ARG A 390 8.39 -5.31 21.77
C ARG A 390 7.50 -4.88 20.61
N TYR A 391 6.62 -3.90 20.81
CA TYR A 391 5.82 -3.36 19.72
C TYR A 391 6.67 -2.44 18.83
N PRO A 392 6.54 -2.54 17.51
CA PRO A 392 7.07 -1.51 16.63
C PRO A 392 6.46 -0.16 17.04
N ARG A 393 7.29 0.88 17.16
CA ARG A 393 6.83 2.23 17.54
C ARG A 393 6.00 2.83 16.40
N TRP A 394 4.69 2.69 16.49
CA TRP A 394 3.72 3.30 15.59
C TRP A 394 3.38 4.70 16.10
N PHE A 395 4.17 5.68 15.70
CA PHE A 395 3.99 7.08 16.14
C PHE A 395 2.69 7.69 15.63
N THR A 396 2.15 7.13 14.55
CA THR A 396 0.89 7.54 13.91
C THR A 396 -0.33 6.79 14.44
N LEU A 397 -0.21 5.98 15.51
CA LEU A 397 -1.31 5.16 16.02
C LEU A 397 -2.57 5.97 16.36
N GLY A 398 -2.44 7.11 17.04
CA GLY A 398 -3.60 7.95 17.36
C GLY A 398 -4.31 8.52 16.11
N HIS A 399 -3.55 8.76 15.03
CA HIS A 399 -4.14 9.13 13.74
C HIS A 399 -4.91 7.97 13.11
N ILE A 400 -4.35 6.76 13.16
CA ILE A 400 -4.99 5.52 12.67
C ILE A 400 -6.30 5.25 13.43
N GLU A 401 -6.30 5.34 14.76
CA GLU A 401 -7.53 5.19 15.58
C GLU A 401 -8.60 6.24 15.22
N THR A 402 -8.17 7.49 14.97
CA THR A 402 -9.09 8.54 14.50
C THR A 402 -9.71 8.18 13.15
N GLN A 403 -8.91 7.64 12.22
CA GLN A 403 -9.39 7.21 10.91
C GLN A 403 -10.35 6.00 11.02
N GLN A 404 -10.05 5.04 11.91
CA GLN A 404 -10.91 3.89 12.22
C GLN A 404 -12.29 4.35 12.74
N CYS A 405 -12.29 5.24 13.73
CA CYS A 405 -13.51 5.84 14.27
C CYS A 405 -14.31 6.60 13.19
N THR A 406 -13.62 7.32 12.31
CA THR A 406 -14.26 8.06 11.20
C THR A 406 -14.91 7.11 10.19
N LEU A 407 -14.27 5.98 9.89
CA LEU A 407 -14.84 4.94 9.03
C LEU A 407 -16.12 4.35 9.65
N ALA A 408 -16.09 3.98 10.94
CA ALA A 408 -17.25 3.48 11.66
C ALA A 408 -18.42 4.50 11.65
N SER A 409 -18.13 5.76 11.97
CA SER A 409 -19.11 6.87 11.96
C SER A 409 -19.75 7.05 10.58
N THR A 410 -18.95 6.93 9.52
CA THR A 410 -19.42 6.99 8.12
C THR A 410 -20.39 5.84 7.82
N MET A 411 -20.07 4.61 8.23
CA MET A 411 -20.93 3.44 8.02
C MET A 411 -22.25 3.52 8.82
N LEU A 412 -22.20 4.04 10.06
CA LEU A 412 -23.39 4.26 10.89
C LEU A 412 -24.31 5.32 10.28
N SER A 413 -23.75 6.43 9.78
CA SER A 413 -24.52 7.48 9.11
C SER A 413 -25.19 6.97 7.84
N ALA A 414 -24.52 6.09 7.09
CA ALA A 414 -25.06 5.48 5.88
C ALA A 414 -26.14 4.40 6.16
N ALA A 415 -26.08 3.71 7.29
CA ALA A 415 -27.00 2.62 7.65
C ALA A 415 -28.32 3.12 8.26
N LYS A 416 -28.64 4.41 8.11
CA LYS A 416 -29.87 5.00 8.62
C LYS A 416 -31.10 4.27 8.05
N GLY A 417 -31.88 3.68 8.94
CA GLY A 417 -33.08 2.91 8.57
C GLY A 417 -32.83 1.42 8.30
N GLU A 418 -31.57 0.96 8.31
CA GLU A 418 -31.22 -0.44 8.06
C GLU A 418 -30.72 -1.12 9.34
N GLY A 419 -31.66 -1.68 10.12
CA GLY A 419 -31.36 -2.25 11.43
C GLY A 419 -30.35 -3.41 11.44
N LEU A 420 -30.25 -4.18 10.36
CA LEU A 420 -29.23 -5.25 10.27
C LEU A 420 -27.83 -4.65 10.09
N ARG A 421 -27.65 -3.72 9.13
CA ARG A 421 -26.36 -3.07 8.88
C ARG A 421 -25.89 -2.29 10.10
N LEU A 422 -26.79 -1.60 10.80
CA LEU A 422 -26.48 -0.91 12.05
C LEU A 422 -25.94 -1.85 13.13
N ARG A 423 -26.58 -3.00 13.34
CA ARG A 423 -26.11 -4.00 14.30
C ARG A 423 -24.74 -4.56 13.92
N THR A 424 -24.53 -4.89 12.65
CA THR A 424 -23.22 -5.38 12.18
C THR A 424 -22.11 -4.34 12.34
N VAL A 425 -22.39 -3.06 12.06
CA VAL A 425 -21.42 -1.98 12.28
C VAL A 425 -21.15 -1.76 13.76
N LEU A 426 -22.18 -1.85 14.62
CA LEU A 426 -22.05 -1.78 16.07
C LEU A 426 -21.14 -2.90 16.59
N GLU A 427 -21.47 -4.17 16.29
CA GLU A 427 -20.68 -5.33 16.71
C GLU A 427 -19.22 -5.23 16.23
N SER A 428 -19.01 -4.78 15.00
CA SER A 428 -17.67 -4.57 14.46
C SER A 428 -16.94 -3.42 15.17
N SER A 429 -17.64 -2.35 15.53
CA SER A 429 -17.04 -1.22 16.26
C SER A 429 -16.61 -1.63 17.66
N GLN A 430 -17.47 -2.36 18.38
CA GLN A 430 -17.19 -2.89 19.72
C GLN A 430 -16.03 -3.89 19.72
N ARG A 431 -15.85 -4.65 18.62
CA ARG A 431 -14.75 -5.61 18.49
C ARG A 431 -13.40 -4.96 18.19
N HIS A 432 -13.36 -3.95 17.31
CA HIS A 432 -12.09 -3.49 16.75
C HIS A 432 -11.63 -2.11 17.27
N ILE A 433 -12.52 -1.30 17.83
CA ILE A 433 -12.17 0.00 18.42
C ILE A 433 -11.86 -0.19 19.90
N HIS A 434 -10.58 -0.18 20.25
CA HIS A 434 -10.11 -0.42 21.62
C HIS A 434 -10.05 0.85 22.48
N SER A 435 -10.21 2.03 21.87
CA SER A 435 -10.14 3.30 22.56
C SER A 435 -11.54 3.74 23.02
N SER A 436 -11.76 3.74 24.34
CA SER A 436 -13.02 4.19 24.96
C SER A 436 -13.40 5.63 24.56
N SER A 437 -12.40 6.51 24.41
CA SER A 437 -12.62 7.88 23.92
C SER A 437 -13.20 7.91 22.50
N HIS A 438 -12.75 7.00 21.63
CA HIS A 438 -13.27 6.89 20.27
C HIS A 438 -14.64 6.21 20.23
N LEU A 439 -14.90 5.19 21.07
CA LEU A 439 -16.23 4.59 21.22
C LEU A 439 -17.25 5.61 21.72
N PHE A 440 -16.90 6.42 22.71
CA PHE A 440 -17.76 7.51 23.20
C PHE A 440 -18.01 8.57 22.13
N LYS A 441 -16.98 8.96 21.38
CA LYS A 441 -17.16 9.87 20.22
C LYS A 441 -18.10 9.26 19.18
N LEU A 442 -17.95 7.97 18.88
CA LEU A 442 -18.83 7.25 17.95
C LEU A 442 -20.29 7.21 18.46
N ALA A 443 -20.49 7.05 19.77
CA ALA A 443 -21.80 7.13 20.42
C ALA A 443 -22.43 8.52 20.24
N GLN A 444 -21.64 9.60 20.41
CA GLN A 444 -22.08 10.98 20.18
C GLN A 444 -22.48 11.21 18.72
N ASP A 445 -21.67 10.73 17.78
CA ASP A 445 -21.98 10.81 16.34
C ASP A 445 -23.28 10.06 16.01
N ALA A 446 -23.43 8.82 16.52
CA ALA A 446 -24.63 8.02 16.34
C ALA A 446 -25.88 8.72 16.92
N PHE A 447 -25.76 9.32 18.11
CA PHE A 447 -26.84 10.11 18.71
C PHE A 447 -27.23 11.31 17.83
N ARG A 448 -26.23 12.07 17.36
CA ARG A 448 -26.44 13.21 16.45
C ARG A 448 -27.16 12.80 15.17
N PHE A 449 -26.75 11.67 14.58
CA PHE A 449 -27.41 11.11 13.40
C PHE A 449 -28.83 10.64 13.68
N ALA A 450 -29.13 10.23 14.91
CA ALA A 450 -30.43 9.71 15.31
C ALA A 450 -31.45 10.81 15.62
N THR A 451 -30.96 12.02 15.96
CA THR A 451 -31.78 13.20 16.26
C THR A 451 -31.42 14.39 15.33
N PRO A 452 -31.68 14.29 14.01
CA PRO A 452 -31.44 15.41 13.10
C PRO A 452 -32.36 16.60 13.45
N GLU A 453 -31.85 17.83 13.35
CA GLU A 453 -32.59 19.06 13.70
C GLU A 453 -33.88 19.23 12.88
N ASN A 454 -33.86 18.79 11.61
CA ASN A 454 -34.97 18.94 10.66
C ASN A 454 -35.48 17.58 10.12
N GLY A 455 -35.45 16.51 10.90
CA GLY A 455 -35.86 15.18 10.43
C GLY A 455 -36.49 14.26 11.48
N PRO A 456 -37.03 13.10 11.05
CA PRO A 456 -37.57 12.12 11.97
C PRO A 456 -36.46 11.51 12.84
N ARG A 457 -36.80 11.17 14.08
CA ARG A 457 -35.87 10.46 14.97
C ARG A 457 -35.72 9.00 14.54
N HIS A 458 -34.51 8.46 14.66
CA HIS A 458 -34.19 7.08 14.31
C HIS A 458 -33.99 6.22 15.57
N PRO A 459 -35.00 5.47 16.05
CA PRO A 459 -34.94 4.75 17.33
C PRO A 459 -33.88 3.64 17.34
N THR A 460 -33.64 2.97 16.20
CA THR A 460 -32.59 1.95 16.09
C THR A 460 -31.19 2.54 16.28
N LEU A 461 -30.96 3.75 15.76
CA LEU A 461 -29.68 4.44 15.88
C LEU A 461 -29.49 5.03 17.29
N LEU A 462 -30.58 5.39 17.98
CA LEU A 462 -30.54 5.72 19.40
C LEU A 462 -30.13 4.52 20.26
N SER A 463 -30.60 3.31 19.94
CA SER A 463 -30.16 2.07 20.62
C SER A 463 -28.66 1.87 20.44
N VAL A 464 -28.17 1.98 19.20
CA VAL A 464 -26.74 1.89 18.88
C VAL A 464 -25.92 2.93 19.65
N ALA A 465 -26.39 4.18 19.70
CA ALA A 465 -25.71 5.24 20.44
C ALA A 465 -25.64 4.94 21.95
N PHE A 466 -26.72 4.40 22.53
CA PHE A 466 -26.75 3.98 23.93
C PHE A 466 -25.80 2.82 24.20
N GLU A 467 -25.81 1.78 23.35
CA GLU A 467 -24.95 0.59 23.49
C GLU A 467 -23.47 0.92 23.35
N LEU A 468 -23.10 1.84 22.44
CA LEU A 468 -21.72 2.34 22.32
C LEU A 468 -21.29 3.16 23.54
N GLY A 469 -22.21 3.94 24.13
CA GLY A 469 -21.91 4.79 25.28
C GLY A 469 -21.77 4.05 26.61
N LEU A 470 -22.12 2.76 26.65
CA LEU A 470 -21.97 1.90 27.83
C LEU A 470 -20.62 1.17 27.92
N GLN A 471 -19.84 1.18 26.84
CA GLN A 471 -18.47 0.64 26.79
C GLN A 471 -17.46 1.69 27.23
#